data_AF-A0AAN8ZK68-F1
#
_entry.id   AF-A0AAN8ZK68-F1
#
_cell.length_a   1.000
_cell.length_b   1.000
_cell.length_c   1.000
_cell.angle_alpha   90.00
_cell.angle_beta   90.00
_cell.angle_gamma   90.00
#
_symmetry.space_group_name_H-M   'P 1'
#
loop_
_entity.id
_entity.type
_entity.pdbx_description
1 polymer ?
#
loop_
_entity_poly.entity_id
_entity_poly.type
_entity_poly.pdbx_seq_one_letter_code
_entity_poly.pdbx_strand_id
1 'polypeptide(L)'
;MFDKVELSVSSYDTAWVAMVPSPNSSHAPLFPGCVKWLLDNQHPDGSWGLPCRGPLLTKDALSSTLACILALKRWDIGEGHVKKDVTEVTQKEAKLT
;
A
#
# COMPACT_ATOMS: atom_id res chain seq x y z
N MET A 1 29.93 10.34 15.63
CA MET A 1 29.31 9.00 15.60
C MET A 1 28.01 9.18 14.84
N PHE A 2 27.91 8.71 13.60
CA PHE A 2 26.66 8.83 12.86
C PHE A 2 25.74 7.72 13.35
N ASP A 3 24.63 8.10 13.97
CA ASP A 3 23.56 7.16 14.28
C ASP A 3 23.15 6.46 12.99
N LYS A 4 23.18 5.13 13.02
CA LYS A 4 22.75 4.30 11.90
C LYS A 4 21.27 4.59 11.69
N VAL A 5 20.95 5.37 10.67
CA VAL A 5 19.57 5.66 10.30
C VAL A 5 18.96 4.36 9.78
N GLU A 6 18.27 3.63 10.64
CA GLU A 6 17.41 2.52 10.22
C GLU A 6 16.16 3.13 9.57
N LEU A 7 16.21 3.29 8.25
CA LEU A 7 15.07 3.72 7.46
C LEU A 7 14.10 2.55 7.34
N SER A 8 12.90 2.70 7.88
CA SER A 8 11.79 1.77 7.61
C SER A 8 11.36 1.90 6.15
N VAL A 9 10.96 0.78 5.53
CA VAL A 9 10.40 0.81 4.18
C VAL A 9 9.08 1.61 4.18
N SER A 10 9.01 2.62 3.32
CA SER A 10 7.79 3.39 3.09
C SER A 10 6.84 2.60 2.19
N SER A 11 5.72 2.16 2.75
CA SER A 11 4.69 1.45 1.99
C SER A 11 4.10 2.34 0.88
N TYR A 12 3.92 3.63 1.18
CA TYR A 12 3.46 4.63 0.23
C TYR A 12 4.38 4.75 -0.99
N ASP A 13 5.68 4.97 -0.78
CA ASP A 13 6.63 5.14 -1.89
C ASP A 13 6.80 3.84 -2.67
N THR A 14 6.82 2.70 -1.98
CA THR A 14 6.88 1.37 -2.63
C THR A 14 5.67 1.14 -3.52
N ALA A 15 4.48 1.57 -3.11
CA ALA A 15 3.27 1.48 -3.92
C ALA A 15 3.35 2.34 -5.20
N TRP A 16 3.92 3.54 -5.09
CA TRP A 16 4.15 4.38 -6.27
C TRP A 16 5.12 3.75 -7.27
N VAL A 17 6.22 3.18 -6.79
CA VAL A 17 7.18 2.46 -7.65
C VAL A 17 6.53 1.22 -8.26
N ALA A 18 5.69 0.51 -7.51
CA ALA A 18 4.97 -0.66 -7.98
C ALA A 18 4.02 -0.34 -9.16
N MET A 19 3.52 0.89 -9.29
CA MET A 19 2.61 1.28 -10.38
C MET A 19 3.30 1.55 -11.73
N VAL A 20 4.64 1.63 -11.76
CA VAL A 20 5.39 1.96 -12.98
C VAL A 20 5.30 0.81 -13.99
N PRO A 21 4.77 1.05 -15.21
CA PRO A 21 4.70 0.02 -16.25
C PRO A 21 6.06 -0.24 -16.89
N SER A 22 6.25 -1.49 -17.34
CA SER A 22 7.40 -1.86 -18.15
C SER A 22 7.37 -1.15 -19.51
N PRO A 23 8.51 -0.65 -20.02
CA PRO A 23 8.61 -0.10 -21.38
C PRO A 23 8.21 -1.11 -22.46
N ASN A 24 8.34 -2.41 -22.16
CA ASN A 24 8.09 -3.50 -23.10
C ASN A 24 6.65 -4.04 -23.02
N SER A 25 5.89 -3.70 -21.97
CA SER A 25 4.50 -4.14 -21.79
C SER A 25 3.76 -3.25 -20.80
N SER A 26 2.66 -2.65 -21.23
CA SER A 26 1.76 -1.85 -20.38
C SER A 26 1.01 -2.68 -19.34
N HIS A 27 1.00 -4.01 -19.48
CA HIS A 27 0.30 -4.95 -18.59
C HIS A 27 1.21 -5.56 -17.53
N ALA A 28 2.49 -5.19 -17.49
CA ALA A 28 3.45 -5.70 -16.51
C ALA A 28 4.12 -4.56 -15.74
N PRO A 29 4.34 -4.73 -14.42
CA PRO A 29 5.13 -3.79 -13.65
C PRO A 29 6.60 -3.80 -14.10
N LEU A 30 7.24 -2.64 -14.13
CA LEU A 30 8.69 -2.52 -14.30
C LEU A 30 9.44 -3.12 -13.10
N PHE A 31 8.85 -3.00 -11.90
CA PHE A 31 9.43 -3.45 -10.64
C PHE A 31 8.51 -4.48 -9.96
N PRO A 32 8.49 -5.75 -10.41
CA PRO A 32 7.62 -6.78 -9.83
C PRO A 32 7.92 -7.07 -8.36
N GLY A 33 9.16 -6.82 -7.91
CA GLY A 33 9.53 -6.95 -6.49
C GLY A 33 8.75 -6.01 -5.57
N CYS A 34 8.41 -4.80 -6.04
CA CYS A 34 7.59 -3.86 -5.26
C CYS A 34 6.15 -4.38 -5.12
N VAL A 35 5.57 -4.93 -6.19
CA VAL A 35 4.23 -5.54 -6.14
C VAL A 35 4.21 -6.73 -5.17
N LYS A 36 5.23 -7.60 -5.24
CA LYS A 36 5.38 -8.71 -4.30
C LYS A 36 5.50 -8.23 -2.86
N TRP A 37 6.30 -7.19 -2.61
CA TRP A 37 6.46 -6.63 -1.27
C TRP A 37 5.13 -6.13 -0.72
N LEU A 38 4.31 -5.45 -1.53
CA LEU A 38 2.96 -5.03 -1.10
C LEU A 38 2.13 -6.23 -0.65
N LEU A 39 2.04 -7.29 -1.46
CA LEU A 39 1.28 -8.50 -1.13
C LEU A 39 1.76 -9.18 0.15
N ASP A 40 3.08 -9.23 0.37
CA ASP A 40 3.67 -9.92 1.51
C ASP A 40 3.58 -9.12 2.82
N ASN A 41 3.32 -7.80 2.77
CA ASN A 41 3.39 -6.88 3.92
C ASN A 41 2.06 -6.21 4.27
N GLN A 42 0.93 -6.73 3.79
CA GLN A 42 -0.39 -6.30 4.28
C GLN A 42 -0.55 -6.67 5.75
N HIS A 43 -1.00 -5.72 6.57
CA HIS A 43 -1.33 -6.00 7.96
C HIS A 43 -2.63 -6.84 8.08
N PRO A 44 -2.84 -7.54 9.21
CA PRO A 44 -4.07 -8.32 9.42
C PRO A 44 -5.37 -7.52 9.38
N ASP A 45 -5.30 -6.20 9.59
CA ASP A 45 -6.42 -5.25 9.48
C ASP A 45 -6.60 -4.67 8.07
N GLY A 46 -5.86 -5.20 7.09
CA GLY A 46 -5.90 -4.78 5.69
C GLY A 46 -5.08 -3.52 5.38
N SER A 47 -4.45 -2.90 6.37
CA SER A 47 -3.69 -1.65 6.18
C SER A 47 -2.25 -1.89 5.72
N TRP A 48 -1.66 -0.81 5.17
CA TRP A 48 -0.22 -0.66 5.01
C TRP A 48 0.19 0.66 5.67
N GLY A 49 1.21 0.63 6.52
CA GLY A 49 1.70 1.80 7.26
C GLY A 49 1.96 1.49 8.73
N LEU A 50 2.59 2.42 9.46
CA LEU A 50 2.96 2.17 10.85
C LEU A 50 1.72 2.07 11.77
N PRO A 51 1.74 1.22 12.82
CA PRO A 51 0.64 1.11 13.77
C PRO A 51 0.31 2.47 14.41
N CYS A 52 -0.92 2.94 14.20
CA CYS A 52 -1.37 4.27 14.58
C CYS A 52 -1.18 4.57 16.07
N ARG A 53 -0.32 5.55 16.40
CA ARG A 53 -0.25 6.16 17.76
C ARG A 53 -0.53 7.67 17.76
N GLY A 54 -1.06 8.24 16.68
CA GLY A 54 -1.46 9.66 16.62
C GLY A 54 -2.11 10.08 15.29
N PRO A 55 -2.77 11.26 15.22
CA PRO A 55 -3.56 11.69 14.05
C PRO A 55 -2.78 11.81 12.74
N LEU A 56 -1.52 12.27 12.80
CA LEU A 56 -0.65 12.38 11.62
C LEU A 56 -0.28 10.99 11.07
N LEU A 57 -0.06 10.02 11.96
CA LEU A 57 0.22 8.63 11.58
C LEU A 57 -1.02 7.94 11.02
N THR A 58 -2.21 8.33 11.46
CA THR A 58 -3.47 7.87 10.85
C THR A 58 -3.56 8.32 9.39
N LYS A 59 -3.23 9.58 9.09
CA LYS A 59 -3.23 10.07 7.70
C LYS A 59 -2.20 9.32 6.85
N ASP A 60 -1.00 9.11 7.39
CA ASP A 60 0.07 8.36 6.71
C ASP A 60 -0.33 6.91 6.40
N ALA A 61 -0.91 6.20 7.38
CA ALA A 61 -1.42 4.85 7.21
C ALA A 61 -2.57 4.79 6.18
N LEU A 62 -3.47 5.77 6.18
CA LEU A 62 -4.54 5.86 5.18
C LEU A 62 -3.99 6.11 3.77
N SER A 63 -3.08 7.07 3.61
CA SER A 63 -2.45 7.37 2.31
C SER A 63 -1.63 6.18 1.79
N SER A 64 -0.86 5.54 2.67
CA SER A 64 -0.12 4.32 2.37
C SER A 64 -1.05 3.20 1.92
N THR A 65 -2.09 2.91 2.70
CA THR A 65 -3.08 1.86 2.39
C THR A 65 -3.76 2.12 1.04
N LEU A 66 -4.22 3.35 0.79
CA LEU A 66 -4.86 3.70 -0.47
C LEU A 66 -3.91 3.54 -1.67
N ALA A 67 -2.66 4.00 -1.54
CA ALA A 67 -1.66 3.84 -2.59
C ALA A 67 -1.39 2.36 -2.89
N CYS A 68 -1.27 1.52 -1.84
CA CYS A 68 -1.07 0.08 -1.98
C CYS A 68 -2.24 -0.60 -2.72
N ILE A 69 -3.47 -0.29 -2.34
CA ILE A 69 -4.68 -0.81 -3.01
C ILE A 69 -4.71 -0.39 -4.48
N LEU A 70 -4.42 0.87 -4.79
CA LEU A 70 -4.37 1.36 -6.17
C LEU A 70 -3.30 0.62 -6.99
N ALA A 71 -2.13 0.39 -6.40
CA ALA A 71 -1.04 -0.32 -7.05
C ALA A 71 -1.39 -1.79 -7.34
N LEU A 72 -1.99 -2.50 -6.37
CA LEU A 72 -2.42 -3.89 -6.57
C LEU A 72 -3.55 -3.99 -7.62
N LYS A 73 -4.53 -3.08 -7.56
CA LYS A 73 -5.63 -3.02 -8.52
C LYS A 73 -5.16 -2.73 -9.94
N ARG A 74 -4.10 -1.93 -10.11
CA ARG A 74 -3.54 -1.60 -11.42
C ARG A 74 -3.09 -2.82 -12.22
N TRP A 75 -2.59 -3.85 -11.54
CA TRP A 75 -2.04 -5.04 -12.20
C TRP A 75 -3.00 -6.21 -12.26
N ASP A 76 -4.21 -6.08 -11.70
CA ASP A 76 -5.20 -7.16 -11.60
C ASP A 76 -4.66 -8.44 -10.91
N ILE A 77 -3.54 -8.30 -10.20
CA ILE A 77 -2.95 -9.35 -9.35
C ILE A 77 -3.74 -9.33 -8.04
N GLY A 78 -5.00 -9.78 -8.07
CA GLY A 78 -5.86 -9.59 -6.90
C GLY A 78 -7.30 -10.07 -6.96
N GLU A 79 -7.84 -10.61 -8.05
CA GLU A 79 -9.25 -11.09 -8.05
C GLU A 79 -9.54 -12.14 -6.95
N GLY A 80 -8.51 -12.84 -6.44
CA GLY A 80 -8.62 -13.77 -5.31
C GLY A 80 -8.47 -13.16 -3.91
N HIS A 81 -7.85 -11.98 -3.76
CA HIS A 81 -7.57 -11.36 -2.45
C HIS A 81 -8.38 -10.06 -2.21
N VAL A 82 -8.87 -9.40 -3.26
CA VAL A 82 -9.65 -8.14 -3.23
C VAL A 82 -11.14 -8.41 -2.95
N LYS A 83 -11.45 -9.29 -1.99
CA LYS A 83 -12.83 -9.47 -1.48
C LYS A 83 -13.05 -9.01 -0.04
N LYS A 84 -12.07 -8.39 0.60
CA LYS A 84 -12.23 -7.76 1.93
C LYS A 84 -11.99 -6.25 1.98
N ASP A 85 -11.28 -5.67 1.01
CA ASP A 85 -10.76 -4.29 1.17
C ASP A 85 -11.74 -3.15 0.82
N VAL A 86 -12.75 -3.40 -0.02
CA VAL A 86 -13.64 -2.30 -0.47
C VAL A 86 -14.70 -1.92 0.60
N THR A 87 -15.06 -2.83 1.51
CA THR A 87 -16.13 -2.59 2.49
C THR A 87 -15.67 -1.78 3.70
N GLU A 88 -14.39 -1.84 4.06
CA GLU A 88 -13.88 -1.15 5.27
C GLU A 88 -13.48 0.30 5.01
N VAL A 89 -12.99 0.63 3.80
CA VAL A 89 -12.67 2.02 3.43
C VAL A 89 -13.95 2.88 3.44
N THR A 90 -15.09 2.33 3.00
CA THR A 90 -16.38 3.04 3.06
C THR A 90 -16.89 3.22 4.51
N GLN A 91 -16.59 2.30 5.43
CA GLN A 91 -16.97 2.43 6.84
C GLN A 91 -16.12 3.44 7.62
N LYS A 92 -14.86 3.67 7.23
CA LYS A 92 -13.98 4.65 7.89
C LYS A 92 -14.36 6.10 7.54
N GLU A 93 -14.78 6.35 6.29
CA GLU A 93 -15.33 7.66 5.86
C GLU A 93 -16.62 8.01 6.63
N ALA A 94 -17.51 7.02 6.87
CA ALA A 94 -18.77 7.22 7.57
C ALA A 94 -18.64 7.50 9.08
N LYS A 95 -17.46 7.26 9.69
CA LYS A 95 -17.19 7.57 11.11
C LYS A 95 -16.50 8.92 11.33
N LEU A 96 -16.14 9.61 10.25
CA LEU A 96 -15.51 10.94 10.29
C LEU A 96 -16.53 12.09 10.11
N THR A 97 -17.83 11.78 9.96
CA THR A 97 -18.96 12.73 9.91
C THR A 97 -19.81 12.55 11.16
#